data_AF-A0A1Y5TRY5-F1
#
_entry.id   AF-A0A1Y5TRY5-F1
#
_cell.length_a   1.000
_cell.length_b   1.000
_cell.length_c   1.000
_cell.angle_alpha   90.00
_cell.angle_beta   90.00
_cell.angle_gamma   90.00
#
_symmetry.space_group_name_H-M   'P 1'
#
loop_
_entity.id
_entity.type
_entity.pdbx_description
1 polymer ?
#
loop_
_entity_poly.entity_id
_entity_poly.type
_entity_poly.pdbx_seq_one_letter_code
_entity_poly.pdbx_strand_id
1 'polypeptide(L)'
;MKKYGALLAGAALVLVTACDEQAVQSMGSTAAAELNCVAKTNEVVGVSGSSVSDVTKLEDGYSVLMKVPEAEQPWVCETDLAGNAKTVFYLGEG
;
A
#
# COMPACT_ATOMS: atom_id res chain seq x y z
N MET A 1 61.38 3.52 -23.74
CA MET A 1 60.25 2.58 -23.60
C MET A 1 59.39 3.00 -22.41
N LYS A 2 58.16 3.47 -22.67
CA LYS A 2 56.91 3.14 -21.95
C LYS A 2 55.80 4.07 -22.45
N LYS A 3 54.84 3.47 -23.14
CA LYS A 3 53.60 4.11 -23.61
C LYS A 3 52.56 3.91 -22.51
N TYR A 4 51.97 4.99 -22.03
CA TYR A 4 50.69 4.99 -21.30
C TYR A 4 49.77 5.82 -22.20
N GLY A 5 48.76 5.27 -22.85
CA GLY A 5 47.67 4.51 -22.25
C GLY A 5 46.44 5.39 -22.39
N ALA A 6 45.78 5.32 -23.54
CA ALA A 6 44.54 6.02 -23.84
C ALA A 6 43.36 5.43 -23.05
N LEU A 7 42.23 6.16 -23.07
CA LEU A 7 40.86 5.83 -22.66
C LEU A 7 40.40 6.45 -21.33
N LEU A 8 39.97 7.71 -21.40
CA LEU A 8 38.91 8.22 -20.54
C LEU A 8 37.58 8.08 -21.29
N ALA A 9 37.00 6.88 -21.24
CA ALA A 9 35.55 6.69 -21.34
C ALA A 9 35.01 6.96 -19.92
N GLY A 10 34.11 7.92 -19.70
CA GLY A 10 32.73 7.78 -20.13
C GLY A 10 31.93 7.18 -18.97
N ALA A 11 31.40 8.04 -18.09
CA ALA A 11 30.28 7.72 -17.21
C ALA A 11 29.67 9.04 -16.71
N ALA A 12 28.73 9.58 -17.50
CA ALA A 12 27.78 10.56 -17.01
C ALA A 12 26.88 9.84 -15.98
N LEU A 13 27.07 10.13 -14.70
CA LEU A 13 26.13 9.75 -13.65
C LEU A 13 24.94 10.71 -13.73
N VAL A 14 23.92 10.32 -14.50
CA VAL A 14 22.61 10.98 -14.50
C VAL A 14 21.89 10.57 -13.21
N LEU A 15 21.84 11.48 -12.25
CA LEU A 15 21.19 11.36 -10.93
C LEU A 15 19.70 11.72 -10.97
N VAL A 16 18.93 11.21 -11.94
CA VAL A 16 17.50 11.54 -12.07
C VAL A 16 16.71 10.25 -12.29
N THR A 17 15.96 9.80 -11.27
CA THR A 17 14.62 9.14 -11.36
C THR A 17 14.13 8.45 -10.07
N ALA A 18 14.92 8.33 -9.00
CA ALA A 18 14.51 7.54 -7.83
C ALA A 18 13.30 8.08 -7.03
N CYS A 19 12.87 9.33 -7.25
CA CYS A 19 11.69 9.88 -6.56
C CYS A 19 10.35 9.51 -7.21
N ASP A 20 10.33 9.13 -8.49
CA ASP A 20 9.08 8.83 -9.20
C ASP A 20 8.63 7.38 -8.98
N GLU A 21 9.57 6.43 -8.91
CA GLU A 21 9.24 5.01 -8.73
C GLU A 21 8.63 4.72 -7.35
N GLN A 22 9.08 5.41 -6.30
CA GLN A 22 8.55 5.25 -4.94
C GLN A 22 7.13 5.81 -4.80
N ALA A 23 6.82 6.93 -5.46
CA ALA A 23 5.48 7.51 -5.44
C ALA A 23 4.47 6.64 -6.22
N VAL A 24 4.86 6.11 -7.37
CA VAL A 24 4.01 5.23 -8.19
C VAL A 24 3.77 3.88 -7.51
N GLN A 25 4.80 3.29 -6.89
CA GLN A 25 4.65 2.07 -6.10
C GLN A 25 3.76 2.29 -4.89
N SER A 26 3.93 3.40 -4.17
CA SER A 26 3.11 3.76 -3.00
C SER A 26 1.63 3.99 -3.37
N MET A 27 1.35 4.61 -4.51
CA MET A 27 -0.03 4.76 -5.02
C MET A 27 -0.63 3.40 -5.41
N GLY A 28 0.15 2.53 -6.07
CA GLY A 28 -0.31 1.19 -6.45
C GLY A 28 -0.61 0.29 -5.25
N SER A 29 0.22 0.32 -4.21
CA SER A 29 0.02 -0.48 -3.00
C SER A 29 -1.14 0.04 -2.14
N THR A 30 -1.40 1.35 -2.14
CA THR A 30 -2.56 1.93 -1.44
C THR A 30 -3.87 1.51 -2.11
N ALA A 31 -3.96 1.60 -3.43
CA ALA A 31 -5.14 1.14 -4.17
C ALA A 31 -5.38 -0.38 -3.99
N ALA A 32 -4.32 -1.18 -3.96
CA ALA A 32 -4.41 -2.60 -3.66
C ALA A 32 -4.93 -2.85 -2.23
N ALA A 33 -4.43 -2.10 -1.25
CA ALA A 33 -4.88 -2.18 0.14
C ALA A 33 -6.38 -1.91 0.26
N GLU A 34 -6.88 -0.83 -0.37
CA GLU A 34 -8.29 -0.47 -0.38
C GLU A 34 -9.16 -1.58 -0.97
N LEU A 35 -8.81 -2.07 -2.17
CA LEU A 35 -9.58 -3.10 -2.87
C LEU A 35 -9.61 -4.42 -2.08
N ASN A 36 -8.45 -4.86 -1.59
CA ASN A 36 -8.34 -6.11 -0.83
C ASN A 36 -9.05 -6.01 0.52
N CYS A 37 -9.02 -4.84 1.17
CA CYS A 37 -9.75 -4.63 2.41
C CYS A 37 -11.26 -4.59 2.23
N VAL A 38 -11.77 -3.99 1.14
CA VAL A 38 -13.19 -4.09 0.80
C VAL A 38 -13.60 -5.54 0.61
N ALA A 39 -12.85 -6.30 -0.19
CA ALA A 39 -13.15 -7.71 -0.46
C ALA A 39 -13.12 -8.54 0.83
N LYS A 40 -12.07 -8.40 1.64
CA LYS A 40 -11.90 -9.18 2.87
C LYS A 40 -12.94 -8.82 3.94
N THR A 41 -13.29 -7.55 4.07
CA THR A 41 -14.32 -7.10 5.02
C THR A 41 -15.69 -7.64 4.64
N ASN A 42 -16.04 -7.57 3.36
CA ASN A 42 -17.28 -8.17 2.84
C ASN A 42 -17.33 -9.69 3.11
N GLU A 43 -16.21 -10.40 2.90
CA GLU A 43 -16.08 -11.83 3.18
C GLU A 43 -16.27 -12.15 4.67
N VAL A 44 -15.57 -11.43 5.57
CA VAL A 44 -15.57 -11.69 7.01
C VAL A 44 -16.91 -11.37 7.65
N VAL A 45 -17.55 -10.27 7.26
CA VAL A 45 -18.84 -9.85 7.81
C VAL A 45 -20.01 -10.56 7.13
N GLY A 46 -19.82 -11.08 5.91
CA GLY A 46 -20.89 -11.72 5.14
C GLY A 46 -21.84 -10.72 4.48
N VAL A 47 -21.32 -9.57 4.06
CA VAL A 47 -22.09 -8.50 3.39
C VAL A 47 -21.49 -8.16 2.03
N SER A 48 -22.18 -7.32 1.28
CA SER A 48 -21.66 -6.68 0.08
C SER A 48 -21.82 -5.17 0.19
N GLY A 49 -20.90 -4.41 -0.42
CA GLY A 49 -21.01 -2.95 -0.49
C GLY A 49 -20.31 -2.20 0.65
N SER A 50 -19.39 -2.86 1.37
CA SER A 50 -18.45 -2.14 2.24
C SER A 50 -17.60 -1.16 1.41
N SER A 51 -17.25 -0.03 2.01
CA SER A 51 -16.43 1.00 1.37
C SER A 51 -15.31 1.46 2.30
N VAL A 52 -14.24 2.00 1.72
CA VAL A 52 -13.17 2.63 2.49
C VAL A 52 -13.64 3.99 2.99
N SER A 53 -13.36 4.30 4.26
CA SER A 53 -13.58 5.60 4.88
C SER A 53 -12.27 6.39 4.99
N ASP A 54 -11.18 5.72 5.35
CA ASP A 54 -9.86 6.34 5.51
C ASP A 54 -8.75 5.28 5.36
N VAL A 55 -7.56 5.71 4.95
CA VAL A 55 -6.37 4.85 4.83
C VAL A 55 -5.20 5.50 5.53
N THR A 56 -4.67 4.82 6.53
CA THR A 56 -3.47 5.23 7.26
C THR A 56 -2.30 4.33 6.90
N LYS A 57 -1.20 4.92 6.43
CA LYS A 57 0.04 4.19 6.19
C LYS A 57 0.71 3.83 7.53
N LEU A 58 1.05 2.56 7.72
CA LEU A 58 1.85 2.06 8.84
C LEU A 58 3.27 1.72 8.37
N GLU A 59 4.19 1.45 9.31
CA GLU A 59 5.57 1.05 9.00
C GLU A 59 5.63 -0.25 8.20
N ASP A 60 4.77 -1.22 8.52
CA ASP A 60 4.74 -2.56 7.95
C ASP A 60 3.55 -2.81 7.01
N GLY A 61 2.75 -1.78 6.72
CA GLY A 61 1.50 -1.97 5.99
C GLY A 61 0.61 -0.76 5.86
N TYR A 62 -0.70 -1.02 5.83
CA TYR A 62 -1.76 -0.01 5.86
C TYR A 62 -2.85 -0.45 6.82
N SER A 63 -3.39 0.50 7.58
CA SER A 63 -4.64 0.37 8.32
C SER A 63 -5.74 1.08 7.53
N VAL A 64 -6.77 0.33 7.15
CA VAL A 64 -7.88 0.81 6.32
C VAL A 64 -9.13 0.82 7.18
N LEU A 65 -9.68 2.01 7.41
CA LEU A 65 -10.96 2.17 8.09
C LEU A 65 -12.09 1.87 7.11
N MET A 66 -12.93 0.91 7.45
CA MET A 66 -13.97 0.35 6.60
C MET A 66 -15.35 0.77 7.12
N LYS A 67 -16.18 1.26 6.21
CA LYS A 67 -17.61 1.46 6.43
C LYS A 67 -18.35 0.24 5.91
N VAL A 68 -18.99 -0.46 6.83
CA VAL A 68 -19.77 -1.68 6.55
C VAL A 68 -21.25 -1.32 6.57
N PRO A 69 -22.06 -1.76 5.58
CA PRO A 69 -23.50 -1.54 5.60
C PRO A 69 -24.11 -2.05 6.90
N GLU A 70 -25.02 -1.28 7.49
CA GLU A 70 -25.78 -1.65 8.70
C GLU A 70 -24.93 -1.83 9.97
N ALA A 71 -23.61 -1.63 9.91
CA ALA A 71 -22.75 -1.61 11.09
C ALA A 71 -22.84 -0.24 11.78
N GLU A 72 -23.05 -0.25 13.10
CA GLU A 72 -23.12 0.97 13.92
C GLU A 72 -21.73 1.60 14.12
N GLN A 73 -20.69 0.77 14.16
CA GLN A 73 -19.29 1.21 14.29
C GLN A 73 -18.47 0.78 13.07
N PRO A 74 -17.38 1.51 12.77
CA PRO A 74 -16.49 1.14 11.68
C PRO A 74 -15.74 -0.16 11.96
N TRP A 75 -15.27 -0.77 10.89
CA TRP A 75 -14.36 -1.90 10.92
C TRP A 75 -12.97 -1.42 10.52
N VAL A 76 -11.93 -2.15 10.91
CA VAL A 76 -10.57 -1.91 10.44
C VAL A 76 -10.08 -3.15 9.73
N CYS A 77 -9.44 -2.94 8.60
CA CYS A 77 -8.69 -3.94 7.87
C CYS A 77 -7.22 -3.55 7.81
N GLU A 78 -6.30 -4.46 8.13
CA GLU A 78 -4.87 -4.22 8.00
C GLU A 78 -4.27 -5.05 6.87
N THR A 79 -3.27 -4.48 6.21
CA THR A 79 -2.60 -5.07 5.05
C THR A 79 -1.08 -5.09 5.23
N ASP A 80 -0.35 -5.85 4.40
CA ASP A 80 1.09 -5.63 4.23
C ASP A 80 1.42 -4.43 3.33
N LEU A 81 2.71 -4.15 3.13
CA LEU A 81 3.20 -3.11 2.23
C LEU A 81 2.78 -3.30 0.76
N ALA A 82 2.44 -4.52 0.35
CA ALA A 82 1.93 -4.81 -1.00
C ALA A 82 0.40 -4.65 -1.10
N GLY A 83 -0.28 -4.31 0.01
CA GLY A 83 -1.72 -4.13 0.07
C GLY A 83 -2.50 -5.44 0.23
N ASN A 84 -1.87 -6.55 0.58
CA ASN A 84 -2.59 -7.80 0.85
C ASN A 84 -3.23 -7.76 2.24
N ALA A 85 -4.55 -7.96 2.32
CA ALA A 85 -5.29 -7.94 3.59
C ALA A 85 -4.92 -9.14 4.48
N LYS A 86 -4.61 -8.85 5.75
CA LYS A 86 -4.23 -9.85 6.76
C LYS A 86 -5.31 -10.06 7.80
N THR A 87 -5.83 -8.97 8.36
CA THR A 87 -6.74 -8.98 9.50
C THR A 87 -7.88 -8.01 9.24
N VAL A 88 -9.06 -8.36 9.78
CA VAL A 88 -10.25 -7.51 9.78
C VAL A 88 -10.88 -7.62 11.17
N PHE A 89 -11.17 -6.49 11.80
CA PHE A 89 -11.75 -6.44 13.14
C PHE A 89 -12.73 -5.28 13.32
N TYR A 90 -13.68 -5.47 14.21
CA TYR A 90 -14.70 -4.47 14.56
C TYR A 90 -14.16 -3.50 15.61
N LEU A 91 -14.37 -2.19 15.44
CA LEU A 91 -13.94 -1.17 16.42
C LEU A 91 -14.97 -0.86 17.50
N GLY A 92 -16.15 -1.50 17.49
CA GLY A 92 -17.10 -1.34 18.59
C GLY A 92 -16.62 -2.05 19.86
N GLU A 93 -16.92 -1.47 21.02
CA GLU A 93 -16.78 -2.17 22.29
C GLU A 93 -17.69 -3.42 22.27
N GLY A 94 -17.11 -4.58 22.60
CA GLY A 94 -17.82 -5.85 22.71
C GLY A 94 -18.67 -5.95 23.98
#